data_AF-A0A7V1FU72-F1
#
_entry.id   AF-A0A7V1FU72-F1
#
_cell.length_a   1.000
_cell.length_b   1.000
_cell.length_c   1.000
_cell.angle_alpha   90.00
_cell.angle_beta   90.00
_cell.angle_gamma   90.00
#
_symmetry.space_group_name_H-M   'P 1'
#
loop_
_entity.id
_entity.type
_entity.pdbx_description
1 polymer ?
#
loop_
_entity_poly.entity_id
_entity_poly.type
_entity_poly.pdbx_seq_one_letter_code
_entity_poly.pdbx_strand_id
1 'polypeptide(L)' 'KDLPGVRYHIIRGTLDTSGVEERKKSRSKYGAKKPKAK' A
#
# COMPACT_ATOMS: atom_id res chain seq x y z
N LYS A 1 -13.81 7.12 -8.13
CA LYS A 1 -12.83 8.18 -8.52
C LYS A 1 -13.56 9.49 -8.28
N ASP A 2 -13.73 9.79 -6.99
CA ASP A 2 -14.95 10.48 -6.53
C ASP A 2 -14.68 11.93 -6.12
N LEU A 3 -13.41 12.34 -6.22
CA LEU A 3 -12.94 13.68 -5.91
C LEU A 3 -12.34 14.33 -7.17
N PRO A 4 -12.86 15.49 -7.61
CA PRO A 4 -12.25 16.25 -8.69
C PRO A 4 -10.90 16.80 -8.23
N GLY A 5 -9.86 16.65 -9.05
CA GLY A 5 -8.51 17.16 -8.79
C GLY A 5 -7.47 16.12 -8.36
N VAL A 6 -7.87 14.92 -7.91
CA VAL A 6 -6.92 13.85 -7.56
C VAL A 6 -6.49 13.09 -8.82
N ARG A 7 -5.31 13.45 -9.34
CA ARG A 7 -4.76 12.89 -10.60
C ARG A 7 -3.78 11.73 -10.39
N TYR A 8 -3.11 11.69 -9.24
CA TYR A 8 -2.03 10.74 -8.98
C TYR A 8 -2.33 9.88 -7.75
N HIS A 9 -1.62 8.77 -7.63
CA HIS A 9 -1.67 7.88 -6.47
C HIS A 9 -0.26 7.71 -5.94
N ILE A 10 -0.13 7.72 -4.62
CA ILE A 10 1.14 7.53 -3.93
C ILE A 10 1.42 6.03 -3.79
N ILE A 11 2.67 5.64 -4.05
CA ILE A 11 3.14 4.28 -3.81
C ILE A 11 3.41 4.11 -2.31
N ARG A 12 2.72 3.16 -1.68
CA ARG A 12 2.87 2.86 -0.25
C ARG A 12 4.07 1.96 0.00
N GLY A 13 4.74 2.15 1.15
CA GLY A 13 5.93 1.39 1.53
C GLY A 13 7.23 1.93 0.91
N THR A 14 7.21 3.19 0.45
CA THR A 14 8.37 3.91 -0.09
C THR A 14 8.51 5.26 0.60
N LEU A 15 9.76 5.74 0.77
CA LEU A 15 10.09 6.94 1.54
C LEU A 15 9.41 6.91 2.92
N ASP A 16 8.78 8.00 3.32
CA ASP A 16 8.15 8.15 4.64
C ASP A 16 6.76 7.50 4.72
N THR A 17 6.25 6.91 3.63
CA THR A 17 4.91 6.34 3.61
C THR A 17 4.91 4.86 4.02
N SER A 18 4.36 4.58 5.19
CA SER A 18 4.20 3.21 5.68
C SER A 18 3.28 2.37 4.79
N GLY A 19 3.55 1.07 4.72
CA GLY A 19 2.66 0.08 4.12
C GLY A 19 1.41 -0.18 4.96
N VAL A 20 0.47 -0.95 4.42
CA VAL A 20 -0.71 -1.41 5.18
C VAL A 20 -0.36 -2.69 5.92
N GLU A 21 -0.51 -2.68 7.24
CA GLU A 21 -0.24 -3.85 8.08
C GLU A 21 -1.25 -4.98 7.84
N GLU A 22 -0.81 -6.22 8.10
CA GLU A 22 -1.60 -7.47 8.02
C GLU A 22 -2.32 -7.77 6.71
N ARG A 23 -2.08 -7.00 5.65
CA ARG A 23 -2.77 -7.15 4.37
C ARG A 23 -2.27 -8.40 3.62
N LYS A 24 -3.10 -9.45 3.63
CA LYS A 24 -2.78 -10.75 3.02
C LYS A 24 -2.96 -10.79 1.49
N LYS A 25 -3.87 -9.99 0.93
CA LYS A 25 -4.18 -9.92 -0.51
C LYS A 25 -3.72 -8.60 -1.14
N SER A 26 -3.23 -8.65 -2.39
CA SER A 26 -2.74 -7.47 -3.15
C SER A 26 -1.65 -6.67 -2.44
N ARG A 27 -0.80 -7.35 -1.65
CA ARG A 27 0.23 -6.77 -0.79
C ARG A 27 1.25 -5.86 -1.51
N SER A 28 1.54 -6.12 -2.78
CA SER A 28 2.45 -5.32 -3.61
C SER A 28 1.96 -3.90 -3.84
N LYS A 29 0.65 -3.69 -4.00
CA LYS A 29 0.08 -2.34 -4.21
C LYS A 29 0.10 -1.48 -2.95
N TYR A 30 0.12 -2.11 -1.78
CA TYR A 30 -0.06 -1.45 -0.49
C TYR A 30 1.18 -1.50 0.39
N GLY A 31 2.34 -1.88 -0.14
CA GLY A 31 3.60 -1.92 0.60
C GLY A 31 3.62 -2.94 1.75
N ALA A 32 2.79 -3.97 1.70
CA ALA A 32 2.71 -4.97 2.75
C ALA A 32 3.73 -6.11 2.50
N LYS A 33 4.57 -6.42 3.48
CA LYS A 33 5.54 -7.53 3.39
C LYS A 33 4.81 -8.87 3.49
N LYS A 34 5.39 -9.92 2.89
CA LYS A 34 4.85 -11.28 3.05
C LYS A 34 4.98 -11.65 4.52
N PRO A 35 3.89 -12.03 5.22
CA PRO A 35 4.03 -12.57 6.56
C PRO A 35 4.90 -13.83 6.48
N LYS A 36 5.88 -13.94 7.37
CA LYS A 36 6.64 -15.18 7.51
C LYS A 36 5.67 -16.26 7.98
N ALA A 37 5.66 -17.41 7.31
CA ALA A 37 4.97 -18.57 7.85
C ALA A 37 5.63 -18.91 9.20
N LYS A 38 4.83 -19.25 10.20
CA LYS A 38 5.35 -19.90 11.40
C LYS A 38 5.93 -21.26 11.00
#